data_AF-A0A6P6G0D6-F1
#
_entry.id   AF-A0A6P6G0D6-F1
#
_cell.length_a   1.000
_cell.length_b   1.000
_cell.length_c   1.000
_cell.angle_alpha   90.00
_cell.angle_beta   90.00
_cell.angle_gamma   90.00
#
_symmetry.space_group_name_H-M   'P 1'
#
loop_
_entity.id
_entity.type
_entity.pdbx_description
1 polymer ?
#
loop_
_entity_poly.entity_id
_entity_poly.type
_entity_poly.pdbx_seq_one_letter_code
_entity_poly.pdbx_strand_id
1 'polypeptide(L)'
;MPNPLECYQKLGLQDSLSKIHRYPLACKELSFILKNAYAKFPKNLQALVFQDTLTAFRFLPGMQTCNAVSSAHLLLHSAEAALPKQKRNLAVTEFKHAMVAHKRRSKTRQEEKDKGSAQLPQDVLVHVFSFLDVQSLVSVGQVCRRKWLLEPALTGGKPLKEHTEVVEYILGESSTSSSSDSDGDLDVESSYWFSFY
;
A
#
# COMPACT_ATOMS: atom_id res chain seq x y z
N MET A 1 -15.21 -35.05 10.68
CA MET A 1 -14.93 -33.87 9.85
C MET A 1 -14.73 -32.69 10.78
N PRO A 2 -13.61 -31.95 10.73
CA PRO A 2 -13.41 -30.78 11.56
C PRO A 2 -14.43 -29.69 11.20
N ASN A 3 -14.94 -28.98 12.21
CA ASN A 3 -15.92 -27.91 12.02
C ASN A 3 -15.27 -26.75 11.25
N PRO A 4 -15.79 -26.33 10.07
CA PRO A 4 -15.23 -25.22 9.29
C PRO A 4 -15.10 -23.92 10.09
N LEU A 5 -15.98 -23.72 11.07
CA LEU A 5 -15.96 -22.55 11.96
C LEU A 5 -14.72 -22.56 12.87
N GLU A 6 -14.40 -23.71 13.48
CA GLU A 6 -13.23 -23.85 14.35
C GLU A 6 -11.93 -23.74 13.55
N CYS A 7 -11.90 -24.32 12.34
CA CYS A 7 -10.74 -24.17 11.44
C CYS A 7 -10.50 -22.70 11.10
N TYR A 8 -11.57 -21.93 10.82
CA TYR A 8 -11.45 -20.51 10.54
C TYR A 8 -10.96 -19.72 11.76
N GLN A 9 -11.52 -19.99 12.95
CA GLN A 9 -11.09 -19.33 14.18
C GLN A 9 -9.62 -19.62 14.53
N LYS A 10 -9.14 -20.84 14.28
CA LYS A 10 -7.72 -21.20 14.46
C LYS A 10 -6.76 -20.40 13.57
N LEU A 11 -7.24 -19.79 12.48
CA LEU A 11 -6.39 -18.93 11.64
C LEU A 11 -6.01 -17.61 12.34
N GLY A 12 -6.72 -17.20 13.39
CA GLY A 12 -6.37 -16.00 14.16
C GLY A 12 -6.32 -14.72 13.32
N LEU A 13 -7.17 -14.62 12.28
CA LEU A 13 -7.19 -13.49 11.35
C LEU A 13 -7.54 -12.19 12.06
N GLN A 14 -8.50 -12.22 12.98
CA GLN A 14 -8.91 -11.07 13.78
C GLN A 14 -7.73 -10.47 14.58
N ASP A 15 -6.96 -11.32 15.28
CA ASP A 15 -5.77 -10.89 16.02
C ASP A 15 -4.70 -10.32 15.09
N SER A 16 -4.56 -10.91 13.90
CA SER A 16 -3.59 -10.46 12.90
C SER A 16 -3.96 -9.12 12.28
N LEU A 17 -5.26 -8.81 12.14
CA LEU A 17 -5.74 -7.51 11.66
C LEU A 17 -5.43 -6.37 12.64
N SER A 18 -5.34 -6.65 13.94
CA SER A 18 -4.98 -5.61 14.91
C SER A 18 -3.51 -5.19 14.83
N LYS A 19 -2.64 -6.01 14.23
CA LYS A 19 -1.19 -5.83 14.19
C LYS A 19 -0.75 -5.16 12.89
N ILE A 20 -0.08 -4.01 12.99
CA ILE A 20 0.34 -3.18 11.83
C ILE A 20 1.13 -3.97 10.77
N HIS A 21 2.04 -4.86 11.20
CA HIS A 21 2.90 -5.62 10.29
C HIS A 21 2.21 -6.85 9.69
N ARG A 22 1.14 -7.38 10.32
CA ARG A 22 0.39 -8.54 9.81
C ARG A 22 -0.89 -8.16 9.08
N TYR A 23 -1.38 -6.95 9.27
CA TYR A 23 -2.59 -6.44 8.63
C TYR A 23 -2.61 -6.66 7.10
N PRO A 24 -1.55 -6.29 6.34
CA PRO A 24 -1.57 -6.51 4.88
C PRO A 24 -1.72 -7.98 4.48
N LEU A 25 -1.08 -8.88 5.23
CA LEU A 25 -1.17 -10.32 5.01
C LEU A 25 -2.57 -10.84 5.36
N ALA A 26 -3.12 -10.45 6.50
CA ALA A 26 -4.47 -10.84 6.92
C ALA A 26 -5.55 -10.37 5.93
N CYS A 27 -5.41 -9.17 5.36
CA CYS A 27 -6.30 -8.68 4.29
C CYS A 27 -6.22 -9.53 3.02
N LYS A 28 -5.03 -10.00 2.63
CA LYS A 28 -4.84 -10.89 1.48
C LYS A 28 -5.45 -12.26 1.71
N GLU A 29 -5.26 -12.85 2.89
CA GLU A 29 -5.88 -14.12 3.27
C GLU A 29 -7.40 -14.01 3.27
N LEU A 30 -7.97 -12.95 3.88
CA LEU A 30 -9.41 -12.70 3.85
C LEU A 30 -9.94 -12.52 2.43
N SER A 31 -9.21 -11.81 1.56
CA SER A 31 -9.54 -11.67 0.15
C SER A 31 -9.59 -13.02 -0.57
N PHE A 32 -8.61 -13.89 -0.31
CA PHE A 32 -8.55 -15.22 -0.89
C PHE A 32 -9.72 -16.09 -0.42
N ILE A 33 -10.03 -16.06 0.88
CA ILE A 33 -11.16 -16.78 1.47
C ILE A 33 -12.48 -16.29 0.87
N LEU A 34 -12.66 -14.98 0.72
CA LEU A 34 -13.85 -14.39 0.10
C LEU A 34 -14.05 -14.89 -1.32
N LYS A 35 -13.01 -14.84 -2.15
CA LYS A 35 -13.08 -15.24 -3.56
C LYS A 35 -13.38 -16.74 -3.75
N ASN A 36 -12.74 -17.59 -2.97
CA ASN A 36 -12.72 -19.03 -3.26
C ASN A 36 -13.73 -19.86 -2.47
N ALA A 37 -14.11 -19.40 -1.27
CA ALA A 37 -14.80 -20.24 -0.31
C ALA A 37 -16.10 -19.63 0.25
N TYR A 38 -16.30 -18.32 0.15
CA TYR A 38 -17.45 -17.64 0.76
C TYR A 38 -18.81 -18.23 0.34
N ALA A 39 -19.02 -18.51 -0.94
CA ALA A 39 -20.27 -19.09 -1.45
C ALA A 39 -20.55 -20.51 -0.93
N LYS A 40 -19.50 -21.26 -0.54
CA LYS A 40 -19.59 -22.64 -0.07
C LYS A 40 -19.76 -22.75 1.46
N PHE A 41 -19.64 -21.63 2.17
CA PHE A 41 -19.68 -21.62 3.63
C PHE A 41 -21.11 -21.66 4.20
N PRO A 42 -21.30 -22.27 5.38
CA PRO A 42 -22.55 -22.14 6.12
C PRO A 42 -22.80 -20.68 6.54
N LYS A 43 -24.06 -20.29 6.72
CA LYS A 43 -24.48 -18.90 7.02
C LYS A 43 -23.73 -18.28 8.20
N ASN A 44 -23.44 -19.08 9.23
CA ASN A 44 -22.71 -18.63 10.43
C ASN A 44 -21.28 -18.21 10.08
N LEU A 45 -20.58 -19.00 9.27
CA LEU A 45 -19.22 -18.69 8.85
C LEU A 45 -19.19 -17.53 7.85
N GLN A 46 -20.18 -17.44 6.94
CA GLN A 46 -20.33 -16.27 6.07
C GLN A 46 -20.55 -14.98 6.85
N ALA A 47 -21.30 -15.02 7.95
CA ALA A 47 -21.50 -13.86 8.83
C ALA A 47 -20.19 -13.46 9.51
N LEU A 48 -19.42 -14.43 10.01
CA LEU A 48 -18.13 -14.19 10.65
C LEU A 48 -17.10 -13.60 9.68
N VAL A 49 -16.90 -14.21 8.51
CA VAL A 49 -15.97 -13.69 7.49
C VAL A 49 -16.36 -12.28 7.05
N PHE A 50 -17.65 -12.02 6.93
CA PHE A 50 -18.15 -10.68 6.61
C PHE A 50 -17.85 -9.68 7.73
N GLN A 51 -18.06 -10.06 8.99
CA GLN A 51 -17.71 -9.23 10.14
C GLN A 51 -16.21 -8.93 10.22
N ASP A 52 -15.36 -9.92 9.93
CA ASP A 52 -13.90 -9.75 9.90
C ASP A 52 -13.48 -8.84 8.74
N THR A 53 -14.20 -8.86 7.61
CA THR A 53 -14.01 -7.93 6.50
C THR A 53 -14.30 -6.48 6.93
N LEU A 54 -15.42 -6.25 7.62
CA LEU A 54 -15.75 -4.91 8.14
C LEU A 54 -14.74 -4.45 9.20
N THR A 55 -14.33 -5.37 10.07
CA THR A 55 -13.31 -5.12 11.10
C THR A 55 -11.97 -4.74 10.48
N ALA A 56 -11.57 -5.40 9.39
CA ALA A 56 -10.36 -5.04 8.64
C ALA A 56 -10.42 -3.60 8.12
N PHE A 57 -11.56 -3.14 7.61
CA PHE A 57 -11.71 -1.74 7.19
C PHE A 57 -11.68 -0.78 8.38
N ARG A 58 -12.30 -1.13 9.50
CA ARG A 58 -12.27 -0.31 10.72
C ARG A 58 -10.87 -0.14 11.31
N PHE A 59 -9.98 -1.12 11.12
CA PHE A 59 -8.58 -1.00 11.54
C PHE A 59 -7.70 -0.19 10.59
N LEU A 60 -8.13 0.02 9.33
CA LEU A 60 -7.34 0.72 8.33
C LEU A 60 -6.82 2.10 8.77
N PRO A 61 -7.60 2.98 9.45
CA PRO A 61 -7.11 4.26 9.96
C PRO A 61 -5.95 4.15 10.98
N GLY A 62 -5.81 2.96 11.59
CA GLY A 62 -4.70 2.62 12.48
C GLY A 62 -3.41 2.27 11.75
N MET A 63 -3.50 1.88 10.48
CA MET A 63 -2.38 1.37 9.69
C MET A 63 -1.60 2.50 9.05
N GLN A 64 -0.27 2.37 9.00
CA GLN A 64 0.63 3.47 8.63
C GLN A 64 1.37 3.20 7.31
N THR A 65 1.11 2.07 6.66
CA THR A 65 1.88 1.61 5.51
C THR A 65 1.06 1.69 4.23
N CYS A 66 1.71 2.06 3.11
CA CYS A 66 1.08 2.01 1.78
C CYS A 66 0.59 0.59 1.45
N ASN A 67 1.32 -0.43 1.89
CA ASN A 67 0.96 -1.84 1.73
C ASN A 67 -0.38 -2.19 2.41
N ALA A 68 -0.71 -1.55 3.53
CA ALA A 68 -2.00 -1.74 4.19
C ALA A 68 -3.15 -1.21 3.34
N VAL A 69 -3.00 -0.01 2.76
CA VAL A 69 -3.98 0.60 1.86
C VAL A 69 -4.19 -0.27 0.62
N SER A 70 -3.12 -0.69 -0.05
CA SER A 70 -3.21 -1.57 -1.22
C SER A 70 -3.88 -2.91 -0.90
N SER A 71 -3.58 -3.50 0.26
CA SER A 71 -4.18 -4.77 0.68
C SER A 71 -5.66 -4.61 1.05
N ALA A 72 -6.05 -3.47 1.63
CA ALA A 72 -7.45 -3.15 1.90
C ALA A 72 -8.26 -2.92 0.62
N HIS A 73 -7.69 -2.28 -0.41
CA HIS A 73 -8.30 -2.19 -1.73
C HIS A 73 -8.52 -3.57 -2.38
N LEU A 74 -7.51 -4.46 -2.29
CA LEU A 74 -7.63 -5.83 -2.77
C LEU A 74 -8.73 -6.61 -2.04
N LEU A 75 -8.85 -6.40 -0.73
CA LEU A 75 -9.94 -6.96 0.09
C LEU A 75 -11.31 -6.43 -0.37
N LEU A 76 -11.43 -5.12 -0.62
CA LEU A 76 -12.67 -4.51 -1.13
C LEU A 76 -13.08 -5.11 -2.47
N HIS A 77 -12.17 -5.17 -3.44
CA HIS A 77 -12.46 -5.75 -4.76
C HIS A 77 -12.93 -7.21 -4.66
N SER A 78 -12.36 -7.96 -3.73
CA SER A 78 -12.74 -9.35 -3.46
C SER A 78 -14.10 -9.46 -2.79
N ALA A 79 -14.40 -8.55 -1.87
CA ALA A 79 -15.70 -8.43 -1.24
C ALA A 79 -16.78 -8.03 -2.26
N GLU A 80 -16.48 -7.16 -3.21
CA GLU A 80 -17.39 -6.81 -4.30
C GLU A 80 -17.70 -8.03 -5.18
N ALA A 81 -16.69 -8.80 -5.58
CA ALA A 81 -16.90 -10.00 -6.39
C ALA A 81 -17.69 -11.10 -5.66
N ALA A 82 -17.42 -11.31 -4.37
CA ALA A 82 -17.94 -12.48 -3.63
C ALA A 82 -19.23 -12.23 -2.82
N LEU A 83 -19.50 -10.99 -2.40
CA LEU A 83 -20.61 -10.70 -1.49
C LEU A 83 -21.92 -10.39 -2.21
N PRO A 84 -23.08 -10.78 -1.62
CA PRO A 84 -24.40 -10.31 -2.06
C PRO A 84 -24.52 -8.78 -1.98
N LYS A 85 -25.37 -8.20 -2.83
CA LYS A 85 -25.54 -6.74 -3.02
C LYS A 85 -25.64 -5.93 -1.72
N GLN A 86 -26.42 -6.42 -0.75
CA GLN A 86 -26.58 -5.75 0.55
C GLN A 86 -25.27 -5.67 1.35
N LYS A 87 -24.56 -6.80 1.49
CA LYS A 87 -23.30 -6.88 2.24
C LYS A 87 -22.18 -6.12 1.53
N ARG A 88 -22.15 -6.17 0.19
CA ARG A 88 -21.24 -5.39 -0.64
C ARG A 88 -21.37 -3.89 -0.36
N ASN A 89 -22.61 -3.36 -0.40
CA ASN A 89 -22.83 -1.93 -0.18
C ASN A 89 -22.34 -1.49 1.20
N LEU A 90 -22.62 -2.29 2.24
CA LEU A 90 -22.14 -2.02 3.59
C LEU A 90 -20.60 -2.03 3.68
N ALA A 91 -19.95 -3.01 3.04
CA ALA A 91 -18.49 -3.07 2.97
C ALA A 91 -17.88 -1.85 2.26
N VAL A 92 -18.48 -1.40 1.15
CA VAL A 92 -18.04 -0.21 0.40
C VAL A 92 -18.19 1.05 1.25
N THR A 93 -19.32 1.22 1.95
CA THR A 93 -19.53 2.40 2.82
C THR A 93 -18.54 2.44 3.98
N GLU A 94 -18.28 1.29 4.61
CA GLU A 94 -17.32 1.18 5.72
C GLU A 94 -15.89 1.44 5.22
N PHE A 95 -15.51 0.91 4.05
CA PHE A 95 -14.21 1.19 3.44
C PHE A 95 -14.03 2.69 3.13
N LYS A 96 -15.03 3.34 2.54
CA LYS A 96 -14.98 4.78 2.25
C LYS A 96 -14.80 5.60 3.54
N HIS A 97 -15.57 5.28 4.58
CA HIS A 97 -15.45 5.94 5.88
C HIS A 97 -14.06 5.73 6.49
N ALA A 98 -13.53 4.51 6.44
CA ALA A 98 -12.19 4.18 6.88
C ALA A 98 -11.10 4.93 6.09
N MET A 99 -11.23 5.06 4.77
CA MET A 99 -10.28 5.81 3.94
C MET A 99 -10.27 7.30 4.28
N VAL A 100 -11.44 7.89 4.53
CA VAL A 100 -11.54 9.28 5.00
C VAL A 100 -10.85 9.42 6.36
N ALA A 101 -11.13 8.54 7.32
CA ALA A 101 -10.49 8.56 8.63
C ALA A 101 -8.97 8.36 8.54
N HIS A 102 -8.49 7.42 7.72
CA HIS A 102 -7.08 7.18 7.44
C HIS A 102 -6.39 8.44 6.87
N LYS A 103 -7.00 9.08 5.86
CA LYS A 103 -6.46 10.31 5.25
C LYS A 103 -6.46 11.50 6.21
N ARG A 104 -7.46 11.63 7.09
CA ARG A 104 -7.48 12.66 8.13
C ARG A 104 -6.33 12.45 9.12
N ARG A 105 -6.10 11.22 9.54
CA ARG A 105 -5.05 10.86 10.49
C ARG A 105 -3.64 11.02 9.90
N SER A 106 -3.46 10.77 8.61
CA SER A 106 -2.17 10.97 7.95
C SER A 106 -1.79 12.46 7.89
N LYS A 107 -2.76 13.37 7.72
CA LYS A 107 -2.50 14.82 7.74
C LYS A 107 -2.05 15.32 9.11
N THR A 108 -2.80 14.98 10.17
CA THR A 108 -2.44 15.35 11.55
C THR A 108 -1.05 14.84 11.94
N ARG A 109 -0.68 13.63 11.49
CA ARG A 109 0.65 13.06 11.74
C ARG A 109 1.75 13.70 10.91
N GLN A 110 1.46 14.17 9.70
CA GLN A 110 2.44 14.90 8.89
C GLN A 110 2.87 16.19 9.62
N GLU A 111 1.89 16.92 10.18
CA GLU A 111 2.14 18.12 10.99
C GLU A 111 2.96 17.83 12.27
N GLU A 112 2.81 16.66 12.88
CA GLU A 112 3.64 16.20 14.01
C GLU A 112 5.06 15.80 13.55
N LYS A 113 5.18 15.13 12.41
CA LYS A 113 6.46 14.64 11.87
C LYS A 113 7.34 15.79 11.33
N ASP A 114 6.72 16.84 10.83
CA ASP A 114 7.39 18.09 10.41
C ASP A 114 7.94 18.87 11.62
N LYS A 115 7.46 18.61 12.84
CA LYS A 115 7.94 19.24 14.08
C LYS A 115 9.02 18.45 14.82
N GLY A 116 9.37 17.26 14.34
CA GLY A 116 10.34 16.39 14.98
C GLY A 116 10.39 15.05 14.28
N SER A 117 11.07 14.98 13.15
CA SER A 117 11.21 13.72 12.46
C SER A 117 12.03 12.77 13.34
N ALA A 118 11.39 11.70 13.84
CA ALA A 118 12.05 10.60 14.55
C ALA A 118 12.88 9.77 13.55
N GLN A 119 13.78 10.43 12.85
CA GLN A 119 14.69 9.86 11.88
C GLN A 119 15.96 9.50 12.63
N LEU A 120 16.37 8.24 12.56
CA LEU A 120 17.66 7.83 13.08
C LEU A 120 18.75 8.69 12.41
N PRO A 121 19.73 9.20 13.16
CA PRO A 121 20.85 9.93 12.58
C PRO A 121 21.52 9.10 11.48
N GLN A 122 21.92 9.77 10.41
CA GLN A 122 22.54 9.16 9.24
C GLN A 122 23.73 8.28 9.64
N ASP A 123 24.50 8.71 10.64
CA ASP A 123 25.68 8.00 11.16
C ASP A 123 25.33 6.62 11.74
N VAL A 124 24.18 6.51 12.42
CA VAL A 124 23.69 5.24 12.97
C VAL A 124 23.28 4.29 11.86
N LEU A 125 22.67 4.81 10.79
CA LEU A 125 22.28 4.00 9.63
C LEU A 125 23.50 3.49 8.85
N VAL A 126 24.49 4.35 8.60
CA VAL A 126 25.76 3.96 7.96
C VAL A 126 26.46 2.89 8.80
N HIS A 127 26.48 3.06 10.12
CA HIS A 127 27.05 2.07 11.03
C HIS A 127 26.32 0.72 10.93
N VAL A 128 24.99 0.69 10.97
CA VAL A 128 24.21 -0.56 10.82
C VAL A 128 24.44 -1.21 9.45
N PHE A 129 24.49 -0.42 8.37
CA PHE A 129 24.70 -0.92 7.01
C PHE A 129 26.13 -1.42 6.77
N SER A 130 27.12 -0.94 7.53
CA SER A 130 28.50 -1.45 7.45
C SER A 130 28.63 -2.92 7.87
N PHE A 131 27.65 -3.46 8.61
CA PHE A 131 27.61 -4.87 9.01
C PHE A 131 26.89 -5.78 8.00
N LEU A 132 26.30 -5.22 6.94
CA LEU A 132 25.58 -5.99 5.93
C LEU A 132 26.52 -6.39 4.78
N ASP A 133 26.31 -7.60 4.25
CA ASP A 133 26.98 -8.04 3.03
C ASP A 133 26.44 -7.31 1.79
N VAL A 134 27.18 -7.37 0.69
CA VAL A 134 26.85 -6.64 -0.55
C VAL A 134 25.45 -7.00 -1.08
N GLN A 135 24.99 -8.26 -0.93
CA GLN A 135 23.65 -8.65 -1.39
C GLN A 135 22.54 -8.07 -0.50
N SER A 136 22.76 -8.04 0.81
CA SER A 136 21.84 -7.39 1.75
C SER A 136 21.81 -5.87 1.58
N LEU A 137 22.94 -5.23 1.28
CA LEU A 137 23.00 -3.79 0.99
C LEU A 137 22.17 -3.42 -0.24
N VAL A 138 22.26 -4.21 -1.32
CA VAL A 138 21.43 -4.01 -2.52
C VAL A 138 19.94 -4.20 -2.20
N SER A 139 19.62 -5.21 -1.39
CA SER A 139 18.23 -5.50 -0.97
C SER A 139 17.64 -4.38 -0.12
N VAL A 140 18.37 -3.89 0.88
CA VAL A 140 17.97 -2.74 1.72
C VAL A 140 17.88 -1.47 0.89
N GLY A 141 18.81 -1.28 -0.05
CA GLY A 141 18.82 -0.18 -1.01
C GLY A 141 17.57 -0.15 -1.89
N GLN A 142 16.89 -1.28 -2.17
CA GLN A 142 15.61 -1.31 -2.88
C GLN A 142 14.42 -0.90 -1.99
N VAL A 143 14.48 -1.16 -0.68
CA VAL A 143 13.41 -0.86 0.28
C VAL A 143 13.44 0.61 0.72
N CYS A 144 14.64 1.18 0.89
CA CYS A 144 14.83 2.52 1.46
C CYS A 144 14.83 3.68 0.44
N ARG A 145 14.59 3.43 -0.87
CA ARG A 145 14.83 4.41 -1.97
C ARG A 145 14.11 5.76 -1.87
N ARG A 146 13.05 5.91 -1.09
CA ARG A 146 12.22 7.14 -1.10
C ARG A 146 12.46 8.15 0.01
N LYS A 147 13.46 7.97 0.88
CA LYS A 147 13.74 8.96 1.95
C LYS A 147 15.19 9.41 2.07
N TRP A 148 16.14 8.73 1.42
CA TRP A 148 17.57 9.07 1.51
C TRP A 148 18.08 9.93 0.35
N LEU A 149 17.47 9.85 -0.84
CA LEU A 149 17.91 10.62 -2.03
C LEU A 149 17.36 12.06 -2.10
N LEU A 150 16.64 12.51 -1.07
CA LEU A 150 16.06 13.86 -1.03
C LEU A 150 16.42 14.59 0.27
N GLU A 151 17.71 14.69 0.55
CA GLU A 151 18.32 15.77 1.33
C GLU A 151 19.81 15.75 0.98
N PRO A 152 20.20 16.52 -0.05
CA PRO A 152 20.87 17.77 0.29
C PRO A 152 20.45 18.90 -0.64
N ALA A 153 19.73 19.90 -0.12
CA ALA A 153 19.64 21.19 -0.78
C ALA A 153 19.44 22.35 0.21
N LEU A 154 20.17 22.34 1.32
CA LEU A 154 20.40 23.54 2.14
C LEU A 154 21.76 24.20 1.89
N THR A 155 22.37 23.97 0.72
CA THR A 155 23.51 24.77 0.26
C THR A 155 23.29 25.14 -1.19
N GLY A 156 23.12 26.44 -1.43
CA GLY A 156 22.89 27.01 -2.75
C GLY A 156 23.92 26.54 -3.77
N GLY A 157 23.44 25.80 -4.75
CA GLY A 157 24.17 25.39 -5.95
C GLY A 157 23.15 25.13 -7.03
N LYS A 158 23.29 25.83 -8.17
CA LYS A 158 22.36 25.76 -9.31
C LYS A 158 22.17 24.31 -9.77
N PRO A 159 20.98 23.93 -10.27
CA PRO A 159 20.77 22.58 -10.79
C PRO A 159 21.58 22.40 -12.08
N LEU A 160 22.63 21.59 -12.03
CA LEU A 160 23.23 21.01 -13.22
C LEU A 160 22.26 19.94 -13.75
N LYS A 161 21.79 20.20 -14.98
CA LYS A 161 21.07 19.23 -15.80
C LYS A 161 22.03 18.10 -16.18
N GLU A 162 22.00 16.98 -15.47
CA GLU A 162 22.70 15.77 -15.89
C GLU A 162 21.81 14.55 -15.68
N HIS A 163 20.71 14.49 -16.45
CA HIS A 163 19.90 13.26 -16.59
C HIS A 163 19.99 12.66 -18.01
N THR A 164 20.95 13.10 -18.83
CA THR A 164 21.11 12.61 -20.20
C THR A 164 22.36 11.74 -20.39
N GLU A 165 23.45 11.95 -19.63
CA GLU A 165 24.73 11.24 -19.86
C GLU A 165 24.79 9.81 -19.31
N VAL A 166 24.05 9.47 -18.24
CA VAL A 166 24.11 8.12 -17.66
C VAL A 166 23.45 7.07 -18.55
N VAL A 167 22.48 7.48 -19.38
CA VAL A 167 21.77 6.59 -20.29
C VAL A 167 22.55 6.37 -21.59
N GLU A 168 23.23 7.41 -22.11
CA GLU A 168 24.10 7.29 -23.29
C GLU A 168 25.36 6.46 -23.02
N TYR A 169 25.88 6.43 -21.79
CA TYR A 169 27.04 5.61 -21.42
C TYR A 169 26.76 4.10 -21.42
N ILE A 170 25.50 3.67 -21.28
CA ILE A 170 25.12 2.25 -21.19
C ILE A 170 24.76 1.66 -22.57
N LEU A 171 24.36 2.46 -23.56
CA LEU A 171 23.77 1.98 -24.82
C LEU A 171 24.41 2.65 -26.04
N GLY A 172 25.73 2.50 -26.20
CA GLY A 172 26.51 3.14 -27.26
C GLY A 172 25.86 3.14 -28.65
N GLU A 173 25.78 4.36 -29.22
CA GLU A 173 25.46 4.74 -30.62
C GLU A 173 24.01 4.48 -31.10
N SER A 174 23.36 5.27 -31.94
CA SER A 174 23.56 6.59 -32.57
C SER A 174 22.20 6.99 -33.21
N SER A 175 21.85 8.28 -33.10
CA SER A 175 20.99 9.09 -34.00
C SER A 175 19.81 8.44 -34.76
N THR A 176 18.60 8.98 -34.60
CA THR A 176 17.92 9.84 -35.61
C THR A 176 16.52 10.27 -35.14
N SER A 177 16.24 11.54 -35.41
CA SER A 177 14.98 12.25 -35.27
C SER A 177 13.86 11.73 -36.18
N SER A 178 12.62 11.73 -35.69
CA SER A 178 11.47 12.26 -36.45
C SER A 178 10.21 12.40 -35.59
N SER A 179 9.43 13.41 -35.96
CA SER A 179 8.14 13.81 -35.42
C SER A 179 7.02 12.79 -35.65
N SER A 180 5.91 12.92 -34.93
CA SER A 180 4.63 13.39 -35.50
C SER A 180 3.46 13.12 -34.55
N ASP A 181 2.51 14.06 -34.58
CA ASP A 181 1.22 14.10 -33.90
C ASP A 181 0.34 12.86 -34.10
N SER A 182 -0.58 12.61 -33.16
CA SER A 182 -2.03 12.48 -33.46
C SER A 182 -2.87 12.23 -32.19
N ASP A 183 -4.05 12.83 -32.24
CA ASP A 183 -5.17 12.85 -31.30
C ASP A 183 -5.72 11.49 -30.86
N GLY A 184 -6.39 11.51 -29.70
CA GLY A 184 -7.20 10.40 -29.20
C GLY A 184 -7.95 10.77 -27.93
N ASP A 185 -9.07 11.47 -28.11
CA ASP A 185 -10.16 11.68 -27.14
C ASP A 185 -10.62 10.33 -26.55
N LEU A 186 -10.98 10.29 -25.25
CA LEU A 186 -12.05 9.48 -24.63
C LEU A 186 -12.04 9.55 -23.08
N ASP A 187 -13.21 9.93 -22.55
CA ASP A 187 -13.76 9.69 -21.20
C ASP A 187 -13.13 10.36 -19.96
N VAL A 188 -13.41 11.65 -19.83
CA VAL A 188 -13.33 12.42 -18.59
C VAL A 188 -14.47 12.04 -17.64
N GLU A 189 -14.29 11.00 -16.82
CA GLU A 189 -14.97 10.91 -15.52
C GLU A 189 -14.25 10.04 -14.47
N SER A 190 -12.93 9.90 -14.56
CA SER A 190 -12.10 9.18 -13.57
C SER A 190 -10.91 10.03 -13.07
N SER A 191 -10.95 11.34 -13.29
CA SER A 191 -9.77 12.21 -13.14
C SER A 191 -9.72 13.00 -11.83
N TYR A 192 -10.72 12.91 -10.95
CA TYR A 192 -10.72 13.65 -9.67
C TYR A 192 -10.07 12.93 -8.49
N TRP A 193 -9.59 11.69 -8.66
CA TRP A 193 -8.98 10.93 -7.56
C TRP A 193 -7.45 10.86 -7.59
N PHE A 194 -6.78 11.45 -8.59
CA PHE A 194 -5.33 11.31 -8.76
C PHE A 194 -4.49 12.59 -8.86
N SER A 195 -5.05 13.77 -8.55
CA SER A 195 -4.26 15.01 -8.51
C SER A 195 -4.11 15.54 -7.08
N PHE A 196 -3.10 15.01 -6.36
CA PHE A 196 -2.29 15.74 -5.37
C PHE A 196 -1.12 14.82 -4.98
N TYR A 197 -0.16 14.71 -5.90
CA TYR A 197 1.24 14.42 -5.65
C TYR A 197 2.07 15.32 -6.56
#